data_AF-A0A3B9VV16-F1
#
_entry.id   AF-A0A3B9VV16-F1
#
_cell.length_a   1.000
_cell.length_b   1.000
_cell.length_c   1.000
_cell.angle_alpha   90.00
_cell.angle_beta   90.00
_cell.angle_gamma   90.00
#
_symmetry.space_group_name_H-M   'P 1'
#
loop_
_entity.id
_entity.type
_entity.pdbx_description
1 polymer ?
#
loop_
_entity_poly.entity_id
_entity_poly.type
_entity_poly.pdbx_seq_one_letter_code
_entity_poly.pdbx_strand_id
1 'polypeptide(L)' 'MIDFRYDTQLLIEGENLDEDAINDYFIEHLKGDCLLAVGDEDLIKIHFHTNEPW' A
#
# COMPACT_ATOMS: atom_id res chain seq x y z
N MET A 1 18.97 -11.62 -3.64
CA MET A 1 18.40 -11.23 -4.94
C MET A 1 17.26 -10.26 -4.60
N ILE A 2 17.06 -9.19 -5.36
CA ILE A 2 15.94 -8.27 -5.10
C ILE A 2 14.72 -8.84 -5.83
N ASP A 3 13.70 -9.24 -5.08
CA ASP A 3 12.50 -9.88 -5.63
C ASP A 3 11.51 -8.85 -6.21
N PHE A 4 11.45 -7.64 -5.63
CA PHE A 4 10.63 -6.52 -6.10
C PHE A 4 11.48 -5.28 -6.41
N ARG A 5 11.43 -4.83 -7.67
CA ARG A 5 12.39 -3.84 -8.21
C ARG A 5 11.95 -2.39 -8.01
N TYR A 6 10.66 -2.11 -7.93
CA TYR A 6 10.13 -0.76 -7.86
C TYR A 6 9.59 -0.46 -6.48
N ASP A 7 10.02 0.68 -5.94
CA ASP A 7 9.41 1.32 -4.79
C ASP A 7 8.26 2.21 -5.30
N THR A 8 7.05 1.95 -4.81
CA THR A 8 5.84 2.68 -5.18
C THR A 8 5.24 3.34 -3.94
N GLN A 9 4.95 4.63 -4.06
CA GLN A 9 4.32 5.42 -3.00
C GLN A 9 3.03 6.06 -3.50
N LEU A 10 1.97 5.95 -2.70
CA LEU A 10 0.63 6.43 -3.03
C LEU A 10 0.02 7.22 -1.89
N LEU A 11 -1.00 8.00 -2.25
CA LEU A 11 -1.95 8.59 -1.33
C LEU A 11 -3.35 8.11 -1.71
N ILE A 12 -4.11 7.64 -0.73
CA ILE A 12 -5.52 7.30 -0.83
C ILE A 12 -6.27 8.36 -0.02
N GLU A 13 -7.04 9.20 -0.70
CA GLU A 13 -7.93 10.21 -0.10
C GLU A 13 -9.35 9.67 -0.09
N GLY A 14 -10.08 9.87 1.02
CA GLY A 14 -11.44 9.35 1.17
C GLY A 14 -12.12 9.84 2.44
N GLU A 15 -13.17 9.14 2.86
CA GLU A 15 -13.86 9.36 4.14
C GLU A 15 -14.02 7.99 4.84
N ASN A 16 -13.83 7.94 6.16
CA ASN A 16 -13.92 6.71 6.97
C ASN A 16 -12.96 5.60 6.49
N LEU A 17 -11.74 5.97 6.12
CA LEU A 17 -10.71 5.01 5.73
C LEU A 17 -10.30 4.12 6.91
N ASP A 18 -10.10 2.83 6.62
CA ASP A 18 -9.62 1.83 7.58
C ASP A 18 -8.25 1.31 7.12
N GLU A 19 -7.22 1.66 7.89
CA GLU A 19 -5.83 1.29 7.61
C GLU A 19 -5.63 -0.23 7.57
N ASP A 20 -6.28 -0.96 8.48
CA ASP A 20 -6.15 -2.42 8.58
C ASP A 20 -6.80 -3.09 7.36
N ALA A 21 -8.00 -2.64 6.97
CA ALA A 21 -8.69 -3.17 5.80
C ALA A 21 -7.92 -2.93 4.49
N ILE A 22 -7.28 -1.77 4.37
CA ILE A 22 -6.43 -1.45 3.21
C ILE A 22 -5.17 -2.30 3.23
N ASN A 23 -4.57 -2.51 4.40
CA ASN A 23 -3.39 -3.35 4.56
C ASN A 23 -3.67 -4.79 4.11
N ASP A 24 -4.74 -5.38 4.64
CA ASP A 24 -5.19 -6.73 4.30
C ASP A 24 -5.43 -6.89 2.81
N TYR A 25 -6.10 -5.91 2.18
CA TYR A 25 -6.35 -5.94 0.73
C TYR A 25 -5.05 -6.02 -0.07
N PHE A 26 -4.06 -5.18 0.23
CA PHE A 26 -2.78 -5.17 -0.48
C PHE A 26 -2.04 -6.49 -0.30
N ILE A 27 -1.99 -7.03 0.92
CA ILE A 27 -1.31 -8.31 1.21
C ILE A 27 -1.99 -9.49 0.49
N GLU A 28 -3.33 -9.51 0.44
CA GLU A 28 -4.08 -10.61 -0.16
C GLU A 28 -4.12 -10.56 -1.69
N HIS A 29 -4.08 -9.36 -2.28
CA HIS A 29 -4.37 -9.19 -3.71
C HIS A 29 -3.16 -8.80 -4.56
N LEU A 30 -2.12 -8.19 -3.97
CA LEU A 30 -0.99 -7.65 -4.72
C LEU A 30 0.30 -8.39 -4.41
N LYS A 31 1.12 -8.60 -5.44
CA LYS A 31 2.45 -9.18 -5.28
C LYS A 31 3.46 -8.10 -4.95
N GLY A 32 3.99 -8.17 -3.75
CA GLY A 32 5.00 -7.24 -3.26
C GLY A 32 5.48 -7.58 -1.86
N ASP A 33 6.30 -6.68 -1.31
CA ASP A 33 6.73 -6.73 0.07
C ASP A 33 6.77 -5.32 0.70
N CYS A 34 7.11 -5.28 2.00
CA CYS A 34 7.31 -4.05 2.78
C CYS A 34 6.15 -3.05 2.67
N LEU A 35 4.92 -3.51 2.90
CA LEU A 35 3.75 -2.64 2.97
C LEU A 35 3.77 -1.79 4.25
N LEU A 36 3.66 -0.47 4.07
CA LEU A 36 3.35 0.48 5.13
C LEU A 36 2.15 1.31 4.67
N ALA A 37 0.99 1.05 5.25
CA ALA A 37 -0.19 1.90 5.16
C ALA A 37 -0.26 2.73 6.45
N VAL A 38 -0.20 4.05 6.37
CA VAL A 38 -0.25 4.94 7.54
C VAL A 38 -1.07 6.18 7.21
N GLY A 39 -2.00 6.53 8.09
CA GLY A 39 -2.76 7.77 7.94
C GLY A 39 -3.88 7.92 8.96
N ASP A 40 -4.93 8.63 8.55
CA ASP A 40 -6.17 8.78 9.30
C ASP A 40 -7.38 8.44 8.41
N GLU A 41 -8.59 8.74 8.89
CA GLU A 41 -9.83 8.40 8.22
C GLU A 41 -10.06 9.16 6.90
N ASP A 42 -9.28 10.20 6.62
CA ASP A 42 -9.43 11.05 5.43
C ASP A 42 -8.28 10.87 4.43
N LEU A 43 -7.08 10.53 4.89
CA LEU A 43 -5.91 10.35 4.03
C LEU A 43 -4.96 9.26 4.55
N ILE A 44 -4.67 8.28 3.70
CA ILE A 44 -3.69 7.22 3.97
C ILE A 44 -2.57 7.24 2.95
N LYS A 45 -1.32 7.19 3.44
CA LYS A 45 -0.13 6.98 2.63
C LYS A 45 0.19 5.50 2.55
N ILE A 46 0.45 5.01 1.34
CA ILE A 46 0.95 3.65 1.09
C ILE A 46 2.39 3.71 0.62
N HIS A 47 3.25 2.87 1.19
CA HIS A 47 4.57 2.52 0.66
C HIS A 47 4.61 1.02 0.42
N PHE A 48 4.96 0.61 -0.80
CA PHE A 48 4.94 -0.79 -1.21
C PHE A 48 6.00 -1.06 -2.28
N HIS A 49 6.66 -2.22 -2.22
CA HIS A 49 7.54 -2.66 -3.31
C HIS A 49 6.83 -3.63 -4.24
N THR A 50 6.91 -3.42 -5.55
CA THR A 50 6.32 -4.29 -6.55
C THR A 50 7.13 -4.34 -7.85
N ASN A 51 6.80 -5.28 -8.74
CA ASN A 51 7.28 -5.30 -10.12
C ASN A 51 6.25 -4.78 -11.13
N GLU A 52 5.04 -4.44 -10.66
CA GLU A 52 3.91 -3.97 -11.45
C GLU A 52 3.45 -2.57 -10.97
N PRO A 53 4.24 -1.50 -11.20
CA PRO A 53 3.89 -0.16 -10.73
C PRO A 53 2.74 0.43 -11.54
N TRP A 54 1.96 1.31 -10.91
CA TRP A 54 0.75 1.95 -11.43
C TRP A 54 0.86 3.47 -11.47
#